data_AF-A0A2N9MNN4-F1
#
_entry.id   AF-A0A2N9MNN4-F1
#
_cell.length_a   1.000
_cell.length_b   1.000
_cell.length_c   1.000
_cell.angle_alpha   90.00
_cell.angle_beta   90.00
_cell.angle_gamma   90.00
#
_symmetry.space_group_name_H-M   'P 1'
#
loop_
_entity.id
_entity.type
_entity.pdbx_description
1 polymer ?
#
loop_
_entity_poly.entity_id
_entity_poly.type
_entity_poly.pdbx_seq_one_letter_code
_entity_poly.pdbx_strand_id
1 'polypeptide(L)'
;MKRIASVTMFSACLLAVSPVVRAQDCSNWTNWDLRGTYTMSGNGWVDVSKLLPGVPGLPTGLIPMSWVGAHTWNGAGGGDGWVSFNAGGGQMSASLVGIKYSIKSDCSIQASFSMKLNELGITIGPVSRLLVPVVKSDGLELHMIFVGTPPGTPTGAALDLGVAHRISIQYY
;
A
#
# COMPACT_ATOMS: atom_id res chain seq x y z
N MET A 1 62.66 28.19 -2.65
CA MET A 1 61.83 26.99 -2.37
C MET A 1 60.74 27.37 -1.38
N LYS A 2 59.47 27.18 -1.75
CA LYS A 2 58.31 26.76 -0.93
C LYS A 2 57.03 27.13 -1.71
N ARG A 3 56.43 26.10 -2.34
CA ARG A 3 55.13 26.20 -3.01
C ARG A 3 54.05 26.07 -1.94
N ILE A 4 53.22 27.09 -1.78
CA ILE A 4 51.94 27.02 -1.07
C ILE A 4 50.91 26.94 -2.19
N ALA A 5 50.39 25.74 -2.45
CA ALA A 5 49.35 25.52 -3.44
C ALA A 5 48.13 24.92 -2.74
N SER A 6 47.13 25.79 -2.54
CA SER A 6 45.69 25.55 -2.73
C SER A 6 45.16 24.16 -2.35
N VAL A 7 44.81 23.99 -1.07
CA VAL A 7 44.06 22.81 -0.54
C VAL A 7 42.56 23.15 -0.34
N THR A 8 42.10 24.33 -0.74
CA THR A 8 40.73 24.80 -0.47
C THR A 8 39.70 24.49 -1.57
N MET A 9 40.09 23.90 -2.70
CA MET A 9 39.19 23.73 -3.85
C MET A 9 38.59 22.32 -4.03
N PHE A 10 38.86 21.37 -3.11
CA PHE A 10 38.28 20.02 -3.18
C PHE A 10 37.13 19.77 -2.19
N SER A 11 36.91 20.63 -1.19
CA SER A 11 35.80 20.48 -0.23
C SER A 11 34.49 21.15 -0.67
N ALA A 12 34.49 21.95 -1.74
CA ALA A 12 33.28 22.63 -2.22
C ALA A 12 32.44 21.80 -3.21
N CYS A 13 33.00 20.75 -3.83
CA CYS A 13 32.26 19.92 -4.80
C CYS A 13 31.57 18.70 -4.20
N LEU A 14 31.90 18.30 -2.96
CA LEU A 14 31.28 17.13 -2.32
C LEU A 14 29.94 17.44 -1.62
N LEU A 15 29.57 18.71 -1.46
CA LEU A 15 28.26 19.10 -0.90
C LEU A 15 27.19 19.42 -1.96
N ALA A 16 27.58 19.47 -3.24
CA ALA A 16 26.65 19.72 -4.36
C ALA A 16 26.12 18.43 -5.02
N VAL A 17 26.56 17.25 -4.58
CA VAL A 17 26.14 15.95 -5.13
C VAL A 17 25.66 15.02 -4.02
N SER A 18 24.91 15.57 -3.09
CA SER A 18 23.91 14.78 -2.39
C SER A 18 22.58 15.25 -2.92
N PRO A 19 21.95 14.56 -3.90
CA PRO A 19 20.50 14.40 -3.80
C PRO A 19 20.28 13.67 -2.49
N VAL A 20 20.34 14.42 -1.38
CA VAL A 20 19.70 14.05 -0.12
C VAL A 20 18.34 13.60 -0.59
N VAL A 21 18.11 12.29 -0.48
CA VAL A 21 16.89 11.57 -0.77
C VAL A 21 15.75 12.52 -0.55
N ARG A 22 15.31 13.22 -1.60
CA ARG A 22 14.13 14.04 -1.49
C ARG A 22 13.07 12.98 -1.39
N ALA A 23 12.60 12.75 -0.17
CA ALA A 23 11.26 12.24 0.04
C ALA A 23 10.39 12.96 -0.99
N GLN A 24 9.75 12.18 -1.87
CA GLN A 24 9.00 12.74 -2.99
C GLN A 24 8.11 13.89 -2.50
N ASP A 25 8.01 14.99 -3.25
CA ASP A 25 7.20 16.11 -2.81
C ASP A 25 5.74 15.89 -3.24
N CYS A 26 4.90 15.47 -2.28
CA CYS A 26 3.46 15.34 -2.49
C CYS A 26 2.67 16.53 -1.96
N SER A 27 3.30 17.65 -1.57
CA SER A 27 2.58 18.76 -0.93
C SER A 27 1.44 19.31 -1.78
N ASN A 28 1.57 19.18 -3.10
CA ASN A 28 0.61 19.66 -4.09
C ASN A 28 -0.22 18.54 -4.72
N TRP A 29 -0.04 17.28 -4.30
CA TRP A 29 -0.82 16.18 -4.82
C TRP A 29 -2.24 16.22 -4.26
N THR A 30 -3.15 15.83 -5.12
CA THR A 30 -4.55 15.61 -4.82
C THR A 30 -4.91 14.15 -5.11
N ASN A 31 -6.13 13.74 -4.77
CA ASN A 31 -6.62 12.41 -5.14
C ASN A 31 -6.60 12.18 -6.66
N TRP A 32 -6.66 13.25 -7.47
CA TRP A 32 -6.60 13.17 -8.92
C TRP A 32 -5.27 12.61 -9.44
N ASP A 33 -4.16 12.97 -8.80
CA ASP A 33 -2.82 12.51 -9.13
C ASP A 33 -2.65 11.01 -8.88
N LEU A 34 -3.52 10.45 -8.03
CA LEU A 34 -3.59 9.04 -7.70
C LEU A 34 -4.57 8.25 -8.58
N ARG A 35 -5.31 8.89 -9.49
CA ARG A 35 -6.28 8.22 -10.37
C ARG A 35 -5.59 7.16 -11.23
N GLY A 36 -6.27 6.03 -11.40
CA GLY A 36 -5.82 4.97 -12.30
C GLY A 36 -6.21 3.58 -11.82
N THR A 37 -5.87 2.58 -12.61
CA THR A 37 -6.00 1.17 -12.25
C THR A 37 -4.63 0.66 -11.81
N TYR A 38 -4.61 -0.09 -10.71
CA TYR A 38 -3.42 -0.67 -10.13
C TYR A 38 -3.55 -2.18 -10.07
N THR A 39 -2.51 -2.89 -10.49
CA THR A 39 -2.33 -4.29 -10.09
C THR A 39 -1.64 -4.31 -8.76
N MET A 40 -1.98 -5.25 -7.89
CA MET A 40 -1.45 -5.29 -6.55
C MET A 40 -1.16 -6.71 -6.13
N SER A 41 -0.12 -6.86 -5.31
CA SER A 41 0.24 -8.12 -4.68
C SER A 41 0.83 -7.88 -3.30
N GLY A 42 0.76 -8.89 -2.46
CA GLY A 42 1.32 -8.81 -1.12
C GLY A 42 1.26 -10.14 -0.40
N ASN A 43 1.85 -10.13 0.79
CA ASN A 43 1.91 -11.28 1.67
C ASN A 43 1.97 -10.84 3.13
N GLY A 44 1.64 -11.77 4.01
CA GLY A 44 1.59 -11.51 5.44
C GLY A 44 1.02 -12.67 6.22
N TRP A 45 0.34 -12.31 7.30
CA TRP A 45 -0.28 -13.21 8.26
C TRP A 45 -1.69 -12.74 8.56
N VAL A 46 -2.62 -13.68 8.70
CA VAL A 46 -4.03 -13.40 8.97
C VAL A 46 -4.55 -14.34 10.04
N ASP A 47 -5.41 -13.84 10.92
CA ASP A 47 -6.22 -14.65 11.83
C ASP A 47 -7.66 -14.63 11.31
N VAL A 48 -8.03 -15.71 10.61
CA VAL A 48 -9.34 -15.81 9.94
C VAL A 48 -10.48 -15.75 10.94
N SER A 49 -10.29 -16.30 12.15
CA SER A 49 -11.30 -16.24 13.22
C SER A 49 -11.61 -14.81 13.68
N LYS A 50 -10.63 -13.91 13.61
CA LYS A 50 -10.80 -12.48 13.92
C LYS A 50 -11.31 -11.68 12.73
N LEU A 51 -11.00 -12.11 11.51
CA LEU A 51 -11.50 -11.49 10.29
C LEU A 51 -13.01 -11.78 10.09
N LEU A 52 -13.44 -12.96 10.50
CA LEU A 52 -14.81 -13.47 10.40
C LEU A 52 -15.37 -13.84 11.77
N PRO A 53 -15.54 -12.84 12.68
CA PRO A 53 -16.06 -13.13 14.01
C PRO A 53 -17.48 -13.69 13.90
N GLY A 54 -17.70 -14.85 14.52
CA GLY A 54 -19.00 -15.52 14.54
C GLY A 54 -19.20 -16.62 13.50
N VAL A 55 -18.21 -16.90 12.64
CA VAL A 55 -18.23 -18.13 11.83
C VAL A 55 -17.62 -19.27 12.66
N PRO A 56 -18.41 -20.29 13.05
CA PRO A 56 -17.91 -21.38 13.88
C PRO A 56 -16.93 -22.27 13.11
N GLY A 57 -15.96 -22.85 13.83
CA GLY A 57 -15.01 -23.82 13.27
C GLY A 57 -13.83 -23.22 12.51
N LEU A 58 -13.67 -21.90 12.53
CA LEU A 58 -12.48 -21.27 11.94
C LEU A 58 -11.24 -21.54 12.78
N PRO A 59 -10.09 -21.84 12.14
CA PRO A 59 -8.82 -21.95 12.85
C PRO A 59 -8.48 -20.63 13.51
N THR A 60 -7.99 -20.71 14.74
CA THR A 60 -7.50 -19.56 15.50
C THR A 60 -6.00 -19.42 15.33
N GLY A 61 -5.50 -18.19 15.44
CA GLY A 61 -4.09 -17.89 15.30
C GLY A 61 -3.70 -17.42 13.89
N LEU A 62 -2.48 -16.92 13.78
CA LEU A 62 -1.96 -16.35 12.54
C LEU A 62 -1.53 -17.47 11.58
N ILE A 63 -2.10 -17.46 10.38
CA ILE A 63 -1.70 -18.31 9.25
C ILE A 63 -1.09 -17.45 8.14
N PRO A 64 -0.14 -17.98 7.36
CA PRO A 64 0.45 -17.23 6.25
C PRO A 64 -0.61 -16.93 5.20
N MET A 65 -0.52 -15.73 4.63
CA MET A 65 -1.41 -15.26 3.58
C MET A 65 -0.60 -14.66 2.44
N SER A 66 -1.03 -14.91 1.21
CA SER A 66 -0.56 -14.22 0.00
C SER A 66 -1.76 -13.80 -0.84
N TRP A 67 -1.65 -12.67 -1.53
CA TRP A 67 -2.76 -12.16 -2.32
C TRP A 67 -2.29 -11.43 -3.56
N VAL A 68 -3.15 -11.42 -4.58
CA VAL A 68 -3.02 -10.67 -5.83
C VAL A 68 -4.37 -10.05 -6.18
N GLY A 69 -4.37 -8.93 -6.87
CA GLY A 69 -5.61 -8.30 -7.27
C GLY A 69 -5.41 -7.06 -8.11
N ALA A 70 -6.50 -6.33 -8.30
CA ALA A 70 -6.48 -5.02 -8.91
C ALA A 70 -7.51 -4.10 -8.27
N HIS A 71 -7.23 -2.80 -8.27
CA HIS A 71 -8.19 -1.79 -7.87
C HIS A 71 -8.10 -0.56 -8.76
N THR A 72 -9.21 0.15 -8.89
CA THR A 72 -9.29 1.42 -9.60
C THR A 72 -9.57 2.54 -8.62
N TRP A 73 -8.78 3.59 -8.68
CA TRP A 73 -9.02 4.84 -7.97
C TRP A 73 -9.54 5.89 -8.95
N ASN A 74 -10.68 6.49 -8.63
CA ASN A 74 -11.42 7.38 -9.54
C ASN A 74 -10.96 8.85 -9.54
N GLY A 75 -9.96 9.22 -8.74
CA GLY A 75 -9.51 10.61 -8.57
C GLY A 75 -10.36 11.46 -7.61
N ALA A 76 -11.55 11.00 -7.21
CA ALA A 76 -12.47 11.68 -6.30
C ALA A 76 -12.44 11.09 -4.88
N GLY A 77 -11.43 10.28 -4.55
CA GLY A 77 -11.32 9.61 -3.25
C GLY A 77 -12.13 8.32 -3.12
N GLY A 78 -12.60 7.74 -4.23
CA GLY A 78 -13.33 6.48 -4.25
C GLY A 78 -12.84 5.48 -5.30
N GLY A 79 -13.40 4.29 -5.31
CA GLY A 79 -12.96 3.23 -6.21
C GLY A 79 -13.64 1.89 -6.00
N ASP A 80 -13.19 0.92 -6.77
CA ASP A 80 -13.56 -0.49 -6.71
C ASP A 80 -12.36 -1.38 -7.01
N GLY A 81 -12.55 -2.69 -6.91
CA GLY A 81 -11.51 -3.64 -7.25
C GLY A 81 -11.87 -5.07 -6.89
N TRP A 82 -10.88 -5.94 -6.98
CA TRP A 82 -10.97 -7.33 -6.59
C TRP A 82 -9.63 -7.82 -6.04
N VAL A 83 -9.68 -8.86 -5.22
CA VAL A 83 -8.52 -9.55 -4.70
C VAL A 83 -8.79 -11.05 -4.68
N SER A 84 -7.76 -11.83 -5.01
CA SER A 84 -7.70 -13.27 -4.81
C SER A 84 -6.58 -13.55 -3.82
N PHE A 85 -6.86 -14.35 -2.80
CA PHE A 85 -5.92 -14.60 -1.72
C PHE A 85 -5.92 -16.05 -1.28
N ASN A 86 -4.75 -16.51 -0.89
CA ASN A 86 -4.54 -17.80 -0.27
C ASN A 86 -4.18 -17.56 1.20
N ALA A 87 -4.90 -18.20 2.13
CA ALA A 87 -4.62 -18.16 3.55
C ALA A 87 -4.51 -19.59 4.09
N GLY A 88 -3.32 -19.98 4.56
CA GLY A 88 -3.06 -21.32 5.09
C GLY A 88 -3.40 -22.48 4.13
N GLY A 89 -3.31 -22.25 2.81
CA GLY A 89 -3.65 -23.23 1.78
C GLY A 89 -5.08 -23.08 1.21
N GLY A 90 -5.97 -22.36 1.87
CA GLY A 90 -7.32 -22.08 1.37
C GLY A 90 -7.34 -20.89 0.41
N GLN A 91 -7.87 -21.08 -0.80
CA GLN A 91 -8.04 -20.01 -1.79
C GLN A 91 -9.42 -19.36 -1.64
N MET A 92 -9.47 -18.02 -1.64
CA MET A 92 -10.69 -17.22 -1.65
C MET A 92 -10.55 -16.02 -2.58
N SER A 93 -11.67 -15.40 -2.91
CA SER A 93 -11.74 -14.19 -3.70
C SER A 93 -12.73 -13.19 -3.12
N ALA A 94 -12.45 -11.90 -3.33
CA ALA A 94 -13.32 -10.85 -2.86
C ALA A 94 -13.39 -9.67 -3.82
N SER A 95 -14.57 -9.06 -3.92
CA SER A 95 -14.70 -7.72 -4.48
C SER A 95 -14.35 -6.69 -3.41
N LEU A 96 -13.57 -5.68 -3.78
CA LEU A 96 -13.30 -4.51 -2.94
C LEU A 96 -14.42 -3.50 -3.17
N VAL A 97 -15.17 -3.20 -2.10
CA VAL A 97 -16.33 -2.33 -2.15
C VAL A 97 -16.19 -1.20 -1.15
N GLY A 98 -16.81 -0.05 -1.47
CA GLY A 98 -16.78 1.12 -0.59
C GLY A 98 -15.38 1.67 -0.34
N ILE A 99 -14.48 1.57 -1.33
CA ILE A 99 -13.14 2.14 -1.23
C ILE A 99 -13.26 3.65 -0.99
N LYS A 100 -12.56 4.13 0.04
CA LYS A 100 -12.35 5.56 0.32
C LYS A 100 -10.86 5.80 0.51
N TYR A 101 -10.32 6.89 -0.04
CA TYR A 101 -8.93 7.28 0.21
C TYR A 101 -8.73 8.80 0.18
N SER A 102 -7.69 9.25 0.87
CA SER A 102 -7.17 10.61 0.74
C SER A 102 -5.65 10.63 0.83
N ILE A 103 -5.02 11.40 -0.05
CA ILE A 103 -3.61 11.77 0.10
C ILE A 103 -3.48 12.94 1.06
N LYS A 104 -2.47 12.88 1.93
CA LYS A 104 -2.09 13.94 2.85
C LYS A 104 -0.83 14.64 2.34
N SER A 105 -0.58 15.84 2.87
CA SER A 105 0.60 16.64 2.54
C SER A 105 1.93 15.99 2.91
N ASP A 106 1.92 14.98 3.79
CA ASP A 106 3.08 14.18 4.19
C ASP A 106 3.32 12.94 3.29
N CYS A 107 2.68 12.90 2.11
CA CYS A 107 2.68 11.76 1.18
C CYS A 107 2.02 10.48 1.72
N SER A 108 1.44 10.48 2.93
CA SER A 108 0.70 9.31 3.39
C SER A 108 -0.70 9.27 2.76
N ILE A 109 -1.16 8.08 2.44
CA ILE A 109 -2.51 7.82 1.96
C ILE A 109 -3.18 6.91 2.97
N GLN A 110 -4.32 7.33 3.49
CA GLN A 110 -5.17 6.45 4.28
C GLN A 110 -6.29 5.95 3.38
N ALA A 111 -6.30 4.64 3.10
CA ALA A 111 -7.37 4.01 2.35
C ALA A 111 -8.17 3.07 3.24
N SER A 112 -9.50 3.07 3.10
CA SER A 112 -10.40 2.12 3.73
C SER A 112 -11.26 1.42 2.70
N PHE A 113 -11.55 0.15 2.90
CA PHE A 113 -12.41 -0.63 2.01
C PHE A 113 -13.05 -1.78 2.76
N SER A 114 -14.14 -2.31 2.23
CA SER A 114 -14.72 -3.59 2.66
C SER A 114 -14.45 -4.66 1.60
N MET A 115 -14.39 -5.92 2.01
CA MET A 115 -14.22 -7.07 1.12
C MET A 115 -15.52 -7.87 1.11
N LYS A 116 -16.18 -7.95 -0.04
CA LYS A 116 -17.29 -8.87 -0.26
C LYS A 116 -16.70 -10.21 -0.69
N LEU A 117 -16.69 -11.18 0.22
CA LEU A 117 -16.16 -12.53 -0.04
C LEU A 117 -17.11 -13.28 -0.96
N ASN A 118 -16.62 -13.69 -2.13
CA ASN A 118 -17.46 -14.25 -3.18
C ASN A 118 -18.00 -15.63 -2.81
N GLU A 119 -17.17 -16.45 -2.17
CA GLU A 119 -17.49 -17.83 -1.81
C GLU A 119 -18.48 -17.91 -0.64
N LEU A 120 -18.52 -16.88 0.21
CA LEU A 120 -19.32 -16.86 1.43
C LEU A 120 -20.55 -15.92 1.32
N GLY A 121 -20.57 -15.03 0.33
CA GLY A 121 -21.64 -14.04 0.16
C GLY A 121 -21.70 -12.96 1.26
N ILE A 122 -20.70 -12.92 2.15
CA ILE A 122 -20.61 -11.98 3.26
C ILE A 122 -19.66 -10.82 2.95
N THR A 123 -19.83 -9.69 3.63
CA THR A 123 -18.94 -8.53 3.52
C THR A 123 -18.25 -8.28 4.85
N ILE A 124 -16.92 -8.16 4.81
CA ILE A 124 -16.08 -7.86 5.97
C ILE A 124 -15.45 -6.47 5.84
N GLY A 125 -15.24 -5.81 6.98
CA GLY A 125 -14.66 -4.46 7.07
C GLY A 125 -15.66 -3.39 7.54
N PRO A 126 -15.33 -2.10 7.38
CA PRO A 126 -14.18 -1.60 6.62
C PRO A 126 -12.86 -1.90 7.33
N VAL A 127 -11.86 -2.28 6.53
CA VAL A 127 -10.46 -2.37 6.95
C VAL A 127 -9.71 -1.15 6.44
N SER A 128 -8.58 -0.81 7.06
CA SER A 128 -7.76 0.34 6.68
C SER A 128 -6.35 -0.07 6.28
N ARG A 129 -5.80 0.60 5.28
CA ARG A 129 -4.40 0.53 4.87
C ARG A 129 -3.77 1.90 4.88
N LEU A 130 -2.50 1.95 5.27
CA LEU A 130 -1.62 3.09 5.08
C LEU A 130 -0.84 2.80 3.81
N LEU A 131 -0.85 3.73 2.88
CA LEU A 131 -0.10 3.64 1.64
C LEU A 131 0.87 4.81 1.53
N VAL A 132 1.98 4.56 0.86
CA VAL A 132 2.98 5.56 0.49
C VAL A 132 3.16 5.45 -1.03
N PRO A 133 2.86 6.51 -1.80
CA PRO A 133 3.16 6.52 -3.21
C PRO A 133 4.67 6.46 -3.42
N VAL A 134 5.14 5.95 -4.55
CA VAL A 134 6.55 6.04 -4.96
C VAL A 134 6.56 6.26 -6.46
N VAL A 135 7.02 7.44 -6.88
CA VAL A 135 7.21 7.74 -8.31
C VAL A 135 8.50 7.07 -8.79
N LYS A 136 8.37 6.19 -9.78
CA LYS A 136 9.48 5.56 -10.50
C LYS A 136 9.51 6.06 -11.94
N SER A 137 10.59 5.76 -12.66
CA SER A 137 10.75 6.13 -14.08
C SER A 137 9.70 5.49 -14.98
N ASP A 138 9.15 4.35 -14.58
CA ASP A 138 8.20 3.52 -15.33
C ASP A 138 6.75 3.62 -14.82
N GLY A 139 6.50 4.39 -13.76
CA GLY A 139 5.14 4.61 -13.27
C GLY A 139 5.03 4.99 -11.80
N LEU A 140 3.79 4.94 -11.29
CA LEU A 140 3.51 5.12 -9.87
C LEU A 140 3.32 3.77 -9.18
N GLU A 141 4.00 3.58 -8.06
CA GLU A 141 3.74 2.50 -7.12
C GLU A 141 3.10 3.00 -5.84
N LEU A 142 2.38 2.13 -5.15
CA LEU A 142 1.84 2.36 -3.81
C LEU A 142 2.32 1.23 -2.90
N HIS A 143 3.20 1.54 -1.96
CA HIS A 143 3.60 0.61 -0.91
C HIS A 143 2.56 0.64 0.20
N MET A 144 2.07 -0.52 0.65
CA MET A 144 0.94 -0.59 1.56
C MET A 144 1.20 -1.45 2.79
N ILE A 145 0.64 -1.02 3.91
CA ILE A 145 0.65 -1.74 5.19
C ILE A 145 -0.77 -1.73 5.77
N PHE A 146 -1.20 -2.86 6.33
CA PHE A 146 -2.46 -2.92 7.07
C PHE A 146 -2.41 -2.03 8.33
N VAL A 147 -3.44 -1.20 8.56
CA VAL A 147 -3.53 -0.31 9.72
C VAL A 147 -4.25 -1.02 10.86
N GLY A 148 -3.75 -0.86 12.08
CA GLY A 148 -4.37 -1.44 13.30
C GLY A 148 -3.57 -2.57 13.93
N THR A 149 -2.39 -2.88 13.40
CA THR A 149 -1.45 -3.83 13.99
C THR A 149 -0.12 -3.15 14.28
N PRO A 150 0.06 -2.56 15.47
CA PRO A 150 1.38 -2.13 15.91
C PRO A 150 2.38 -3.30 15.84
N PRO A 151 3.67 -3.03 15.62
CA PRO A 151 4.69 -4.06 15.65
C PRO A 151 4.60 -4.87 16.94
N GLY A 152 4.46 -6.20 16.84
CA GLY A 152 4.41 -7.11 17.99
C GLY A 152 3.04 -7.25 18.67
N THR A 153 1.97 -6.62 18.19
CA THR A 153 0.61 -6.81 18.75
C THR A 153 -0.20 -7.84 17.95
N PRO A 154 -0.52 -9.01 18.53
CA PRO A 154 -1.27 -10.08 17.87
C PRO A 154 -2.78 -9.83 17.81
N THR A 155 -3.26 -8.61 18.10
CA THR A 155 -4.69 -8.33 18.30
C THR A 155 -5.44 -8.00 17.00
N GLY A 156 -4.76 -7.57 15.94
CA GLY A 156 -5.44 -7.34 14.65
C GLY A 156 -5.68 -8.61 13.86
N ALA A 157 -6.70 -8.57 13.00
CA ALA A 157 -7.08 -9.68 12.15
C ALA A 157 -6.05 -9.99 11.05
N ALA A 158 -5.19 -9.03 10.68
CA ALA A 158 -4.16 -9.21 9.67
C ALA A 158 -2.93 -8.32 9.89
N LEU A 159 -1.79 -8.82 9.43
CA LEU A 159 -0.49 -8.16 9.33
C LEU A 159 0.03 -8.45 7.93
N ASP A 160 -0.04 -7.48 7.02
CA ASP A 160 0.48 -7.68 5.68
C ASP A 160 1.16 -6.44 5.12
N LEU A 161 1.99 -6.72 4.12
CA LEU A 161 2.70 -5.75 3.31
C LEU A 161 2.39 -6.05 1.85
N GLY A 162 2.29 -5.01 1.04
CA GLY A 162 2.07 -5.17 -0.39
C GLY A 162 2.57 -4.00 -1.19
N VAL A 163 2.48 -4.16 -2.50
CA VAL A 163 2.76 -3.12 -3.48
C VAL A 163 1.64 -3.12 -4.52
N ALA A 164 1.26 -1.93 -4.97
CA ALA A 164 0.38 -1.75 -6.11
C ALA A 164 1.07 -0.94 -7.20
N HIS A 165 1.11 -1.47 -8.41
CA HIS A 165 1.71 -0.83 -9.58
C HIS A 165 0.60 -0.29 -10.48
N ARG A 166 0.65 1.00 -10.81
CA ARG A 166 -0.31 1.61 -11.74
C ARG A 166 -0.11 1.01 -13.14
N ILE A 167 -1.17 0.45 -13.71
CA ILE A 167 -1.18 -0.13 -15.06
C ILE A 167 -1.98 0.67 -16.08
N SER A 168 -2.75 1.67 -15.66
CA SER A 168 -3.45 2.54 -16.60
C SER A 168 -2.47 3.47 -17.31
N ILE A 169 -2.30 3.26 -18.62
CA ILE A 169 -1.62 4.15 -19.55
C ILE A 169 -2.41 5.46 -19.60
N GLN A 170 -1.75 6.61 -19.39
CA GLN A 170 -2.36 7.91 -19.66
C GLN A 170 -2.71 7.97 -21.15
N TYR A 171 -3.99 7.86 -21.50
CA TYR A 171 -4.45 8.34 -22.79
C TYR A 171 -4.49 9.87 -22.70
N TYR A 172 -3.45 10.50 -23.25
CA TYR A 172 -3.39 11.93 -23.53
C TYR A 172 -4.38 12.29 -24.64
#